data_AF-A0A679IDW8-F1
#
_entry.id   AF-A0A679IDW8-F1
#
_cell.length_a   1.000
_cell.length_b   1.000
_cell.length_c   1.000
_cell.angle_alpha   90.00
_cell.angle_beta   90.00
_cell.angle_gamma   90.00
#
_symmetry.space_group_name_H-M   'P 1'
#
loop_
_entity.id
_entity.type
_entity.pdbx_description
1 polymer ?
#
loop_
_entity_poly.entity_id
_entity_poly.type
_entity_poly.pdbx_seq_one_letter_code
_entity_poly.pdbx_strand_id
1 'polypeptide(L)'
;MDFAYYERTIDLMYRKFFAKRITITLLALLIIVIYSLVFKEHLLVNSVIIVLLLGLTFLFLQKMQEFPKVYAAFLAQNEPFAQIIKIEEAEYTYNVKKDNQLVVAINKKGARNLPAANKQYTLLVGFTKNLFTMQPLEIYYYDMLELTYEEKFRLKRNGYSNVPRFLRRFTWGNLKATAGNSVNFILGNLFFLFILYRLLRYLWRFVQMLF
;
A
#
# COMPACT_ATOMS: atom_id res chain seq x y z
N MET A 1 27.97 4.04 -3.68
CA MET A 1 26.63 3.63 -3.22
C MET A 1 25.97 2.86 -4.34
N ASP A 2 25.15 1.85 -4.04
CA ASP A 2 24.69 0.85 -5.01
C ASP A 2 23.39 1.24 -5.71
N PHE A 3 23.22 2.54 -5.96
CA PHE A 3 22.00 3.10 -6.53
C PHE A 3 21.65 2.39 -7.85
N ALA A 4 22.55 2.43 -8.84
CA ALA A 4 22.35 1.80 -10.15
C ALA A 4 22.15 0.26 -10.09
N TYR A 5 22.72 -0.41 -9.08
CA TYR A 5 22.61 -1.87 -8.96
C TYR A 5 21.17 -2.30 -8.61
N TYR A 6 20.49 -1.54 -7.76
CA TYR A 6 19.14 -1.89 -7.29
C TYR A 6 18.01 -1.29 -8.12
N GLU A 7 18.28 -0.35 -9.03
CA GLU A 7 17.26 0.32 -9.86
C GLU A 7 16.29 -0.69 -10.49
N ARG A 8 16.79 -1.71 -11.18
CA ARG A 8 15.96 -2.74 -11.81
C ARG A 8 15.06 -3.49 -10.82
N THR A 9 15.58 -3.78 -9.62
CA THR A 9 14.80 -4.47 -8.58
C THR A 9 13.66 -3.58 -8.09
N ILE A 10 13.94 -2.30 -7.89
CA ILE A 10 12.98 -1.30 -7.42
C ILE A 10 11.92 -1.04 -8.51
N ASP A 11 12.31 -0.97 -9.78
CA ASP A 11 11.39 -0.83 -10.92
C ASP A 11 10.41 -2.00 -10.98
N LEU A 12 10.91 -3.24 -10.88
CA LEU A 12 10.05 -4.43 -10.86
C LEU A 12 9.08 -4.42 -9.69
N MET A 13 9.51 -3.98 -8.50
CA MET A 13 8.63 -3.81 -7.35
C MET A 13 7.53 -2.78 -7.63
N TYR A 14 7.91 -1.62 -8.17
CA TYR A 14 7.01 -0.51 -8.49
C TYR A 14 5.95 -0.92 -9.53
N ARG A 15 6.38 -1.52 -10.64
CA ARG A 15 5.48 -2.03 -11.68
C ARG A 15 4.55 -3.10 -11.14
N LYS A 16 5.05 -4.05 -10.34
CA LYS A 16 4.22 -5.10 -9.74
C LYS A 16 3.16 -4.53 -8.80
N PHE A 17 3.48 -3.47 -8.07
CA PHE A 17 2.52 -2.78 -7.21
C PHE A 17 1.36 -2.18 -8.00
N PHE A 18 1.64 -1.45 -9.08
CA PHE A 18 0.58 -0.86 -9.92
C PHE A 18 -0.15 -1.91 -10.76
N ALA A 19 0.55 -2.90 -11.31
CA ALA A 19 -0.06 -4.00 -12.05
C ALA A 19 -1.10 -4.74 -11.21
N LYS A 20 -0.83 -5.00 -9.92
CA LYS A 20 -1.81 -5.61 -9.02
C LYS A 20 -3.06 -4.73 -8.82
N ARG A 21 -2.91 -3.41 -8.75
CA ARG A 21 -4.06 -2.51 -8.60
C ARG A 21 -4.88 -2.46 -9.88
N ILE A 22 -4.21 -2.37 -11.03
CA ILE A 22 -4.84 -2.43 -12.35
C ILE A 22 -5.64 -3.72 -12.50
N THR A 23 -5.07 -4.88 -12.18
CA THR A 23 -5.78 -6.17 -12.33
C THR A 23 -7.02 -6.26 -11.44
N ILE A 24 -6.94 -5.79 -10.19
CA ILE A 24 -8.11 -5.75 -9.29
C ILE A 24 -9.19 -4.81 -9.83
N THR A 25 -8.81 -3.62 -10.32
CA THR A 25 -9.74 -2.65 -10.89
C THR A 25 -10.41 -3.18 -12.16
N LEU A 26 -9.65 -3.80 -13.06
CA LEU A 26 -10.17 -4.42 -14.28
C LEU A 26 -11.12 -5.58 -13.98
N LEU A 27 -10.80 -6.40 -12.98
CA LEU A 27 -11.69 -7.49 -12.56
C LEU A 27 -13.03 -6.94 -12.02
N ALA A 28 -12.99 -5.89 -11.21
CA ALA A 28 -14.19 -5.21 -10.74
C ALA A 28 -15.02 -4.64 -11.89
N LEU A 29 -14.35 -3.99 -12.86
CA LEU A 29 -14.99 -3.44 -14.05
C LEU A 29 -15.68 -4.54 -14.87
N LEU A 30 -15.00 -5.66 -15.11
CA LEU A 30 -15.56 -6.82 -15.80
C LEU A 30 -16.85 -7.31 -15.13
N ILE A 31 -16.84 -7.51 -13.82
CA ILE A 31 -18.02 -7.98 -13.06
C ILE A 31 -19.20 -7.01 -13.23
N ILE A 32 -18.96 -5.70 -13.13
CA ILE A 32 -20.01 -4.69 -13.24
C ILE A 32 -20.57 -4.62 -14.66
N VAL A 33 -19.72 -4.71 -15.69
CA VAL A 33 -20.16 -4.70 -17.09
C VAL A 33 -21.02 -5.93 -17.39
N ILE A 34 -20.55 -7.13 -17.04
CA ILE A 34 -21.31 -8.37 -17.25
C ILE A 34 -22.65 -8.31 -16.51
N TYR A 35 -22.65 -7.88 -15.24
CA TYR A 35 -23.89 -7.72 -14.46
C TYR A 35 -24.87 -6.76 -15.14
N SER A 36 -24.38 -5.62 -15.64
CA SER A 36 -25.22 -4.60 -16.29
C SER A 36 -25.86 -5.11 -17.57
N LEU A 37 -25.14 -5.93 -18.34
CA LEU A 37 -25.64 -6.52 -19.59
C LEU A 37 -26.71 -7.59 -19.33
N VAL A 38 -26.50 -8.45 -18.32
CA VAL A 38 -27.40 -9.57 -18.00
C VAL A 38 -28.67 -9.10 -17.32
N PHE A 39 -28.55 -8.34 -16.22
CA PHE A 39 -29.70 -7.99 -15.37
C PHE A 39 -30.35 -6.65 -15.74
N LYS A 40 -29.66 -5.78 -16.49
CA LYS A 40 -30.14 -4.43 -16.90
C LYS A 40 -30.63 -3.53 -15.76
N GLU A 41 -30.21 -3.82 -14.52
CA GLU A 41 -30.57 -3.04 -13.35
C GLU A 41 -29.54 -1.95 -13.03
N HIS A 42 -30.02 -0.86 -12.44
CA HIS A 42 -29.18 0.25 -11.95
C HIS A 42 -28.19 0.79 -13.01
N LEU A 43 -28.58 0.79 -14.29
CA LEU A 43 -27.71 1.13 -15.41
C LEU A 43 -27.00 2.48 -15.24
N LEU A 44 -27.72 3.53 -14.82
CA LEU A 44 -27.13 4.85 -14.60
C LEU A 44 -25.99 4.80 -13.57
N VAL A 45 -26.24 4.16 -12.42
CA VAL A 45 -25.24 4.03 -11.36
C VAL A 45 -24.06 3.17 -11.81
N ASN A 46 -24.32 2.08 -12.55
CA ASN A 46 -23.26 1.23 -13.09
C ASN A 46 -22.39 1.97 -14.10
N SER A 47 -22.99 2.75 -15.00
CA SER A 47 -22.27 3.57 -15.97
C SER A 47 -21.34 4.58 -15.28
N VAL A 48 -21.82 5.25 -14.24
CA VAL A 48 -20.98 6.17 -13.43
C VAL A 48 -19.80 5.43 -12.80
N ILE A 49 -20.05 4.26 -12.19
CA ILE A 49 -18.97 3.47 -11.58
C ILE A 49 -17.97 3.01 -12.65
N ILE A 50 -18.42 2.55 -13.82
CA ILE A 50 -17.55 2.12 -14.91
C ILE A 50 -16.63 3.26 -15.35
N VAL A 51 -17.17 4.46 -15.56
CA VAL A 51 -16.38 5.64 -15.93
C VAL A 51 -15.32 5.96 -14.86
N LEU A 52 -15.69 5.90 -13.58
CA LEU A 52 -14.74 6.13 -12.47
C LEU A 52 -13.65 5.05 -12.40
N LEU A 53 -13.99 3.78 -12.62
CA LEU A 53 -13.02 2.68 -12.64
C LEU A 53 -12.08 2.75 -13.85
N LEU A 54 -12.57 3.19 -15.01
CA LEU A 54 -11.74 3.45 -16.18
C LEU A 54 -10.75 4.59 -15.91
N GLY A 55 -11.22 5.71 -15.35
CA GLY A 55 -10.37 6.82 -14.95
C GLY A 55 -9.30 6.39 -13.94
N LEU A 56 -9.68 5.60 -12.93
CA LEU A 56 -8.73 5.06 -11.95
C LEU A 56 -7.69 4.12 -12.58
N THR A 57 -8.12 3.28 -13.53
CA THR A 57 -7.21 2.39 -14.28
C THR A 57 -6.20 3.19 -15.10
N PHE A 58 -6.66 4.23 -15.79
CA PHE A 58 -5.79 5.13 -16.54
C PHE A 58 -4.78 5.82 -15.63
N LEU A 59 -5.21 6.33 -14.48
CA LEU A 59 -4.32 6.93 -13.49
C LEU A 59 -3.24 5.93 -13.01
N PHE A 60 -3.60 4.67 -12.75
CA PHE A 60 -2.61 3.66 -12.36
C PHE A 60 -1.62 3.32 -13.49
N LEU A 61 -2.08 3.29 -14.74
CA LEU A 61 -1.19 3.11 -15.89
C LEU A 61 -0.21 4.26 -16.04
N GLN A 62 -0.69 5.51 -15.92
CA GLN A 62 0.16 6.69 -15.94
C GLN A 62 1.19 6.64 -14.82
N LYS A 63 0.77 6.36 -13.57
CA LYS A 63 1.68 6.24 -12.44
C LYS A 63 2.70 5.13 -12.60
N MET A 64 2.33 4.01 -13.22
CA MET A 64 3.28 2.92 -13.50
C MET A 64 4.43 3.37 -14.41
N GLN A 65 4.19 4.31 -15.32
CA GLN A 65 5.21 4.85 -16.24
C GLN A 65 6.08 5.94 -15.59
N GLU A 66 5.66 6.52 -14.47
CA GLU A 66 6.40 7.59 -13.76
C GLU A 66 7.60 7.09 -12.94
N PHE A 67 7.91 5.79 -12.96
CA PHE A 67 9.05 5.23 -12.22
C PHE A 67 10.37 5.99 -12.41
N PRO A 68 10.80 6.34 -13.64
CA PRO A 68 12.07 7.04 -13.83
C PRO A 68 12.11 8.41 -13.12
N LYS A 69 10.97 9.12 -13.09
CA LYS A 69 10.85 10.41 -12.40
C LYS A 69 10.93 10.24 -10.88
N VAL A 70 10.21 9.23 -10.35
CA VAL A 70 10.23 8.89 -8.93
C VAL A 70 11.63 8.50 -8.48
N TYR A 71 12.33 7.69 -9.28
CA TYR A 71 13.67 7.22 -8.98
C TYR A 71 14.70 8.35 -9.07
N ALA A 72 14.64 9.19 -10.10
CA ALA A 72 15.50 10.37 -10.23
C ALA A 72 15.34 11.35 -9.05
N ALA A 73 14.10 11.56 -8.57
CA ALA A 73 13.86 12.39 -7.38
C ALA A 73 14.49 11.81 -6.11
N PHE A 74 14.51 10.48 -5.97
CA PHE A 74 15.21 9.81 -4.89
C PHE A 74 16.73 9.97 -4.99
N LEU A 75 17.31 9.80 -6.17
CA LEU A 75 18.74 10.01 -6.42
C LEU A 75 19.15 11.44 -6.08
N ALA A 76 18.40 12.43 -6.55
CA ALA A 76 18.68 13.84 -6.27
C ALA A 76 18.72 14.19 -4.78
N GLN A 77 18.04 13.43 -3.92
CA GLN A 77 18.04 13.64 -2.47
C GLN A 77 19.16 12.88 -1.74
N ASN A 78 19.76 11.87 -2.37
CA ASN A 78 20.68 10.93 -1.73
C ASN A 78 22.06 10.86 -2.41
N GLU A 79 22.27 11.63 -3.47
CA GLU A 79 23.58 11.83 -4.09
C GLU A 79 24.19 13.19 -3.70
N PRO A 80 25.51 13.25 -3.43
CA PRO A 80 26.47 12.15 -3.46
C PRO A 80 26.49 11.30 -2.17
N PHE A 81 25.90 11.79 -1.07
CA PHE A 81 25.87 11.11 0.22
C PHE A 81 24.46 10.67 0.58
N ALA A 82 24.30 9.37 0.86
CA ALA A 82 23.01 8.80 1.22
C ALA A 82 22.50 9.38 2.54
N GLN A 83 21.22 9.76 2.58
CA GLN A 83 20.59 10.21 3.81
C GLN A 83 20.24 8.98 4.66
N ILE A 84 20.95 8.81 5.77
CA ILE A 84 20.69 7.74 6.74
C ILE A 84 19.56 8.18 7.67
N ILE A 85 18.48 7.39 7.71
CA ILE A 85 17.28 7.70 8.48
C ILE A 85 17.04 6.62 9.53
N LYS A 86 16.52 7.02 10.68
CA LYS A 86 16.18 6.11 11.76
C LYS A 86 14.89 5.35 11.43
N ILE A 87 14.96 4.03 11.60
CA ILE A 87 13.82 3.14 11.40
C ILE A 87 13.44 2.53 12.74
N GLU A 88 12.14 2.60 13.02
CA GLU A 88 11.51 1.83 14.08
C GLU A 88 10.72 0.68 13.45
N GLU A 89 11.06 -0.55 13.81
CA GLU A 89 10.35 -1.73 13.36
C GLU A 89 9.11 -1.99 14.23
N ALA A 90 7.95 -1.99 13.60
CA ALA A 90 6.66 -2.37 14.19
C ALA A 90 6.20 -3.72 13.62
N GLU A 91 5.09 -4.27 14.12
CA GLU A 91 4.63 -5.61 13.72
C GLU A 91 4.41 -5.77 12.20
N TYR A 92 3.82 -4.76 11.56
CA TYR A 92 3.45 -4.80 10.14
C TYR A 92 4.10 -3.71 9.30
N THR A 93 4.85 -2.80 9.93
CA THR A 93 5.43 -1.64 9.27
C THR A 93 6.87 -1.41 9.68
N TYR A 94 7.61 -0.78 8.78
CA TYR A 94 8.82 -0.04 9.10
C TYR A 94 8.42 1.43 9.21
N ASN A 95 8.55 1.99 10.41
CA ASN A 95 8.22 3.36 10.72
C ASN A 95 9.48 4.22 10.53
N VAL A 96 9.42 5.11 9.56
CA VAL A 96 10.50 6.05 9.25
C VAL A 96 10.36 7.24 10.19
N LYS A 97 11.39 7.48 11.00
CA LYS A 97 11.43 8.58 11.97
C LYS A 97 12.44 9.65 11.56
N LYS A 98 12.00 10.90 11.55
CA LYS A 98 12.86 12.08 11.42
C LYS A 98 12.60 12.98 12.63
N ASP A 99 13.66 13.41 13.31
CA ASP A 99 13.56 14.21 14.55
C ASP A 99 12.62 13.60 15.60
N ASN A 100 12.67 12.26 15.71
CA ASN A 100 11.83 11.44 16.59
C ASN A 100 10.31 11.46 16.29
N GLN A 101 9.89 12.06 15.17
CA GLN A 101 8.52 12.06 14.69
C GLN A 101 8.32 11.04 13.56
N LEU A 102 7.16 10.39 13.54
CA LEU A 102 6.78 9.46 12.47
C LEU A 102 6.50 10.25 11.19
N VAL A 103 7.32 10.02 10.15
CA VAL A 103 7.12 10.64 8.83
C VAL A 103 6.31 9.72 7.93
N VAL A 104 6.75 8.46 7.81
CA VAL A 104 6.15 7.49 6.89
C VAL A 104 6.09 6.11 7.54
N ALA A 105 4.99 5.39 7.31
CA ALA A 105 4.87 3.98 7.67
C ALA A 105 4.90 3.13 6.39
N ILE A 106 5.98 2.37 6.22
CA ILE A 106 6.20 1.46 5.08
C ILE A 106 5.66 0.08 5.46
N ASN A 107 4.83 -0.52 4.60
CA ASN A 107 4.32 -1.86 4.85
C ASN A 107 5.42 -2.91 4.69
N LYS A 108 5.61 -3.77 5.70
CA LYS A 108 6.54 -4.91 5.60
C LYS A 108 6.17 -5.85 4.45
N LYS A 109 4.88 -5.99 4.16
CA LYS A 109 4.41 -6.81 3.05
C LYS A 109 4.77 -6.15 1.73
N GLY A 110 5.74 -6.73 1.04
CA GLY A 110 6.25 -6.22 -0.23
C GLY A 110 7.40 -5.23 -0.09
N ALA A 111 7.90 -5.00 1.13
CA ALA A 111 9.17 -4.32 1.34
C ALA A 111 10.37 -5.26 1.13
N ARG A 112 11.53 -4.68 0.82
CA ARG A 112 12.82 -5.34 0.65
C ARG A 112 13.89 -4.56 1.40
N ASN A 113 14.72 -5.29 2.12
CA ASN A 113 15.96 -4.79 2.70
C ASN A 113 17.08 -5.24 1.76
N LEU A 114 17.73 -4.29 1.11
CA LEU A 114 18.77 -4.52 0.12
C LEU A 114 20.11 -4.10 0.73
N PRO A 115 21.12 -4.99 0.80
CA PRO A 115 22.40 -4.67 1.45
C PRO A 115 23.15 -3.61 0.64
N ALA A 116 23.70 -2.59 1.31
CA ALA A 116 24.57 -1.62 0.65
C ALA A 116 26.02 -2.09 0.60
N ALA A 117 26.83 -1.51 -0.29
CA ALA A 117 28.25 -1.77 -0.41
C ALA A 117 28.99 -1.49 0.89
N ASN A 118 28.57 -0.44 1.60
CA ASN A 118 28.89 -0.32 3.02
C ASN A 118 27.97 -1.25 3.82
N LYS A 119 28.56 -2.33 4.36
CA LYS A 119 27.85 -3.36 5.14
C LYS A 119 27.12 -2.83 6.38
N GLN A 120 27.45 -1.61 6.83
CA GLN A 120 26.75 -0.94 7.93
C GLN A 120 25.34 -0.51 7.52
N TYR A 121 25.14 -0.11 6.27
CA TYR A 121 23.89 0.45 5.80
C TYR A 121 23.06 -0.56 5.01
N THR A 122 21.74 -0.39 5.09
CA THR A 122 20.77 -1.17 4.33
C THR A 122 19.80 -0.22 3.65
N LEU A 123 19.47 -0.54 2.40
CA LEU A 123 18.47 0.17 1.62
C LEU A 123 17.12 -0.51 1.84
N LEU A 124 16.25 0.14 2.61
CA LEU A 124 14.85 -0.24 2.72
C LEU A 124 14.09 0.32 1.51
N VAL A 125 13.46 -0.59 0.77
CA VAL A 125 12.55 -0.26 -0.33
C VAL A 125 11.18 -0.80 0.01
N GLY A 126 10.14 0.01 -0.06
CA GLY A 126 8.79 -0.48 0.16
C GLY A 126 7.72 0.50 -0.24
N PHE A 127 6.48 0.20 0.16
CA PHE A 127 5.33 1.03 -0.16
C PHE A 127 4.70 1.58 1.10
N THR A 128 4.25 2.83 1.05
CA THR A 128 3.48 3.44 2.12
C THR A 128 2.25 2.59 2.44
N LYS A 129 1.88 2.52 3.72
CA LYS A 129 0.66 1.86 4.16
C LYS A 129 -0.61 2.57 3.65
N ASN A 130 -0.50 3.86 3.31
CA ASN A 130 -1.64 4.65 2.87
C ASN A 130 -2.08 4.23 1.46
N LEU A 131 -3.36 3.86 1.33
CA LEU A 131 -3.93 3.36 0.08
C LEU A 131 -4.00 4.42 -1.03
N PHE A 132 -4.06 5.70 -0.66
CA PHE A 132 -4.35 6.84 -1.54
C PHE A 132 -3.13 7.70 -1.87
N THR A 133 -1.94 7.36 -1.40
CA THR A 133 -0.75 8.15 -1.70
C THR A 133 -0.45 8.10 -3.20
N MET A 134 -0.37 9.28 -3.83
CA MET A 134 -0.09 9.43 -5.27
C MET A 134 1.29 8.89 -5.68
N GLN A 135 2.25 8.94 -4.76
CA GLN A 135 3.58 8.35 -4.91
C GLN A 135 3.84 7.41 -3.72
N PRO A 136 3.49 6.12 -3.84
CA PRO A 136 3.51 5.21 -2.71
C PRO A 136 4.88 4.56 -2.47
N LEU A 137 5.83 4.69 -3.39
CA LEU A 137 7.16 4.08 -3.27
C LEU A 137 8.04 4.91 -2.35
N GLU A 138 8.66 4.23 -1.39
CA GLU A 138 9.55 4.81 -0.39
C GLU A 138 10.88 4.06 -0.42
N ILE A 139 11.97 4.82 -0.45
CA ILE A 139 13.33 4.29 -0.53
C ILE A 139 14.18 5.05 0.49
N TYR A 140 14.73 4.33 1.46
CA TYR A 140 15.51 4.92 2.55
C TYR A 140 16.73 4.08 2.89
N TYR A 141 17.86 4.74 3.16
CA TYR A 141 18.98 4.10 3.81
C TYR A 141 18.83 4.19 5.32
N TYR A 142 19.20 3.13 6.01
CA TYR A 142 19.25 3.09 7.46
C TYR A 142 20.42 2.23 7.94
N ASP A 143 20.88 2.50 9.16
CA ASP A 143 21.83 1.64 9.85
C ASP A 143 21.07 0.50 10.54
N MET A 144 21.43 -0.74 10.23
CA MET A 144 20.81 -1.91 10.85
C MET A 144 21.10 -2.00 12.35
N LEU A 145 22.24 -1.48 12.80
CA LEU A 145 22.65 -1.49 14.21
C LEU A 145 21.85 -0.49 15.05
N GLU A 146 21.30 0.56 14.42
CA GLU A 146 20.47 1.57 15.08
C GLU A 146 18.96 1.27 14.98
N LEU A 147 18.57 0.09 14.52
CA LEU A 147 17.17 -0.28 14.37
C LEU A 147 16.49 -0.41 15.74
N THR A 148 15.46 0.41 15.94
CA THR A 148 14.65 0.40 17.17
C THR A 148 13.36 -0.39 16.96
N TYR A 149 12.70 -0.81 18.04
CA TYR A 149 11.43 -1.55 17.98
C TYR A 149 10.33 -0.79 18.72
N GLU A 150 9.12 -0.80 18.16
CA GLU A 150 7.94 -0.30 18.88
C GLU A 150 7.74 -1.12 20.18
N GLU A 151 7.55 -0.48 21.33
CA GLU A 151 7.55 -1.16 22.64
C GLU A 151 6.54 -2.31 22.73
N LYS A 152 5.34 -2.13 22.16
CA LYS A 152 4.31 -3.17 22.10
C LYS A 152 4.74 -4.35 21.25
N PHE A 153 5.46 -4.09 20.15
CA PHE A 153 6.03 -5.12 19.30
C PHE A 153 7.19 -5.85 19.99
N ARG A 154 8.06 -5.11 20.72
CA ARG A 154 9.13 -5.67 21.55
C ARG A 154 8.57 -6.64 22.61
N LEU A 155 7.56 -6.22 23.37
CA LEU A 155 6.91 -7.05 24.39
C LEU A 155 6.31 -8.32 23.78
N LYS A 156 5.68 -8.20 22.62
CA LYS A 156 5.06 -9.31 21.90
C LYS A 156 6.05 -10.29 21.27
N ARG A 157 7.15 -9.81 20.71
CA ARG A 157 8.24 -10.66 20.21
C ARG A 157 8.88 -11.46 21.34
N ASN A 158 8.85 -10.92 22.56
CA ASN A 158 9.25 -11.60 23.80
C ASN A 158 8.15 -12.49 24.41
N GLY A 159 7.11 -12.87 23.65
CA GLY A 159 6.11 -13.85 24.07
C GLY A 159 4.85 -13.29 24.76
N TYR A 160 4.78 -11.99 25.01
CA TYR A 160 3.60 -11.37 25.63
C TYR A 160 2.57 -10.93 24.58
N SER A 161 1.74 -11.85 24.03
CA SER A 161 0.34 -11.50 23.71
C SER A 161 -0.53 -12.69 23.30
N ASN A 162 -1.72 -12.77 23.92
CA ASN A 162 -2.70 -13.86 23.77
C ASN A 162 -3.72 -13.67 22.62
N VAL A 163 -3.59 -12.65 21.76
CA VAL A 163 -4.64 -12.34 20.77
C VAL A 163 -4.34 -12.97 19.39
N PRO A 164 -5.24 -13.79 18.81
CA PRO A 164 -5.07 -14.37 17.48
C PRO A 164 -4.87 -13.33 16.37
N ARG A 165 -4.10 -13.69 15.33
CA ARG A 165 -3.63 -12.80 14.25
C ARG A 165 -4.74 -12.03 13.51
N PHE A 166 -5.91 -12.63 13.32
CA PHE A 166 -7.01 -12.01 12.59
C PHE A 166 -7.85 -11.04 13.45
N LEU A 167 -8.02 -11.33 14.75
CA LEU A 167 -8.80 -10.52 15.68
C LEU A 167 -8.12 -9.21 16.04
N ARG A 168 -6.80 -9.11 15.86
CA ARG A 168 -6.04 -7.89 16.15
C ARG A 168 -6.41 -6.69 15.28
N ARG A 169 -6.97 -6.89 14.08
CA ARG A 169 -7.45 -5.77 13.24
C ARG A 169 -8.70 -5.10 13.82
N PHE A 170 -9.39 -5.79 14.72
CA PHE A 170 -10.62 -5.35 15.36
C PHE A 170 -10.41 -4.94 16.83
N THR A 171 -9.17 -4.85 17.31
CA THR A 171 -8.90 -4.40 18.69
C THR A 171 -9.16 -2.91 18.83
N TRP A 172 -9.70 -2.51 19.98
CA TRP A 172 -10.07 -1.14 20.30
C TRP A 172 -8.95 -0.11 20.07
N GLY A 173 -7.69 -0.48 20.37
CA GLY A 173 -6.54 0.38 20.11
C GLY A 173 -6.27 0.64 18.62
N ASN A 174 -6.42 -0.39 17.77
CA ASN A 174 -6.24 -0.26 16.32
C ASN A 174 -7.44 0.45 15.68
N LEU A 175 -8.65 0.23 16.19
CA LEU A 175 -9.84 0.97 15.76
C LEU A 175 -9.72 2.47 16.14
N LYS A 176 -9.26 2.80 17.35
CA LYS A 176 -9.06 4.18 17.82
C LYS A 176 -7.92 4.90 17.08
N ALA A 177 -6.81 4.20 16.79
CA ALA A 177 -5.72 4.71 15.96
C ALA A 177 -6.14 4.93 14.49
N THR A 178 -7.12 4.16 14.01
CA THR A 178 -7.74 4.37 12.69
C THR A 178 -8.79 5.49 12.75
N ALA A 179 -9.46 5.67 13.90
CA ALA A 179 -10.53 6.65 14.10
C ALA A 179 -10.04 8.10 14.21
N GLY A 180 -8.78 8.35 14.59
CA GLY A 180 -8.19 9.70 14.55
C GLY A 180 -8.16 10.32 13.15
N ASN A 181 -8.31 9.49 12.10
CA ASN A 181 -8.34 9.91 10.69
C ASN A 181 -9.68 9.52 10.01
N SER A 182 -10.76 9.45 10.80
CA SER A 182 -12.06 8.92 10.37
C SER A 182 -12.62 9.61 9.14
N VAL A 183 -12.49 10.92 8.98
CA VAL A 183 -13.09 11.64 7.84
C VAL A 183 -12.38 11.30 6.52
N ASN A 184 -11.05 11.25 6.51
CA ASN A 184 -10.27 10.83 5.33
C ASN A 184 -10.40 9.32 5.07
N PHE A 185 -10.49 8.51 6.13
CA PHE A 185 -10.72 7.08 6.04
C PHE A 185 -12.13 6.76 5.51
N ILE A 186 -13.16 7.47 5.96
CA ILE A 186 -14.56 7.26 5.58
C ILE A 186 -14.80 7.81 4.17
N LEU A 187 -14.40 9.05 3.84
CA LEU A 187 -14.62 9.61 2.50
C LEU A 187 -13.81 8.87 1.42
N GLY A 188 -12.57 8.47 1.73
CA GLY A 188 -11.75 7.66 0.81
C GLY A 188 -12.25 6.21 0.69
N ASN A 189 -12.60 5.55 1.80
CA ASN A 189 -13.03 4.14 1.77
C ASN A 189 -14.51 3.96 1.40
N LEU A 190 -15.40 4.93 1.60
CA LEU A 190 -16.83 4.78 1.29
C LEU A 190 -17.05 4.41 -0.16
N PHE A 191 -16.30 5.03 -1.08
CA PHE A 191 -16.37 4.69 -2.50
C PHE A 191 -15.97 3.23 -2.76
N PHE A 192 -14.84 2.78 -2.19
CA PHE A 192 -14.38 1.40 -2.34
C PHE A 192 -15.28 0.38 -1.64
N LEU A 193 -15.82 0.72 -0.47
CA LEU A 193 -16.78 -0.10 0.27
C LEU A 193 -18.11 -0.20 -0.47
N PHE A 194 -18.57 0.89 -1.10
CA PHE A 194 -19.75 0.89 -1.95
C PHE A 194 -19.56 0.01 -3.17
N ILE A 195 -18.41 0.11 -3.86
CA ILE A 195 -18.06 -0.80 -4.96
C ILE A 195 -18.01 -2.25 -4.48
N LEU A 196 -17.34 -2.52 -3.35
CA LEU A 196 -17.23 -3.86 -2.80
C LEU A 196 -18.59 -4.45 -2.45
N TYR A 197 -19.45 -3.70 -1.78
CA TYR A 197 -20.83 -4.11 -1.48
C TYR A 197 -21.59 -4.45 -2.76
N ARG A 198 -21.48 -3.63 -3.81
CA ARG A 198 -22.11 -3.90 -5.10
C ARG A 198 -21.55 -5.14 -5.77
N LEU A 199 -20.23 -5.34 -5.79
CA LEU A 199 -19.61 -6.53 -6.33
C LEU A 199 -20.10 -7.79 -5.61
N LEU A 200 -20.16 -7.79 -4.28
CA LEU A 200 -20.70 -8.91 -3.50
C LEU A 200 -22.16 -9.19 -3.85
N ARG A 201 -22.99 -8.15 -3.97
CA ARG A 201 -24.40 -8.29 -4.37
C ARG A 201 -24.54 -8.83 -5.79
N TYR A 202 -23.68 -8.41 -6.72
CA TYR A 202 -23.70 -8.86 -8.12
C TYR A 202 -23.29 -10.32 -8.22
N LEU A 203 -22.21 -10.71 -7.54
CA LEU A 203 -21.78 -12.09 -7.44
C LEU A 203 -22.87 -12.96 -6.82
N TRP A 204 -23.52 -12.51 -5.74
CA TRP A 204 -24.63 -13.22 -5.12
C TRP A 204 -25.80 -13.45 -6.09
N ARG A 205 -26.17 -12.44 -6.88
CA ARG A 205 -27.23 -12.58 -7.89
C ARG A 205 -26.86 -13.56 -9.01
N PHE A 206 -25.60 -13.60 -9.42
CA PHE A 206 -25.14 -14.64 -10.35
C PHE A 206 -25.25 -16.04 -9.75
N VAL A 207 -24.92 -16.20 -8.46
CA VAL A 207 -25.10 -17.49 -7.76
C VAL A 207 -26.57 -17.89 -7.73
N GLN A 208 -27.49 -16.98 -7.41
CA GLN A 208 -28.94 -17.23 -7.43
C GLN A 208 -29.53 -17.54 -8.81
N MET A 209 -28.83 -17.17 -9.89
CA MET A 209 -29.25 -17.51 -11.26
C MET A 209 -28.82 -18.93 -11.64
N LEU A 210 -27.75 -19.45 -11.04
CA LEU A 210 -27.15 -20.75 -11.38
C LEU A 210 -27.65 -21.90 -10.49
N PHE A 211 -28.20 -21.61 -9.32
CA PHE A 211 -28.74 -22.56 -8.33
C PHE A 211 -30.16 -22.16 -7.92
#